data_AF-A0A4Z2J1L2-F1
#
_entry.id   AF-A0A4Z2J1L2-F1
#
_cell.length_a   1.000
_cell.length_b   1.000
_cell.length_c   1.000
_cell.angle_alpha   90.00
_cell.angle_beta   90.00
_cell.angle_gamma   90.00
#
_symmetry.space_group_name_H-M   'P 1'
#
loop_
_entity.id
_entity.type
_entity.pdbx_description
1 polymer ?
#
loop_
_entity_poly.entity_id
_entity_poly.type
_entity_poly.pdbx_seq_one_letter_code
_entity_poly.pdbx_strand_id
1 'polypeptide(L)'
;MFLHWRLVQHTALDETRGDLVASSQCAPLRRPLPTFVVVEGPGVRQRIRGPPSPAGSEEGRKPGVKGDRSLLLLSEQQTLGTREEKKKKKKKKKKKKKKKKKKKKKKKKKRPSRDVYMKMLARRGITESAPVVAL
;
A
#
# COMPACT_ATOMS: atom_id res chain seq x y z
N MET A 1 -9.80 -58.30 -5.40
CA MET A 1 -10.41 -58.26 -4.05
C MET A 1 -9.53 -57.41 -3.15
N PHE A 2 -10.15 -56.69 -2.20
CA PHE A 2 -9.56 -55.87 -1.15
C PHE A 2 -8.95 -54.52 -1.57
N LEU A 3 -9.75 -53.46 -1.44
CA LEU A 3 -9.51 -52.29 -0.57
C LEU A 3 -10.42 -51.13 -0.99
N HIS A 4 -11.73 -51.38 -0.88
CA HIS A 4 -12.71 -50.33 -0.61
C HIS A 4 -12.81 -50.23 0.92
N TRP A 5 -13.10 -49.03 1.45
CA TRP A 5 -13.43 -48.75 2.87
C TRP A 5 -12.29 -48.23 3.78
N ARG A 6 -11.95 -46.94 3.67
CA ARG A 6 -11.68 -46.04 4.82
C ARG A 6 -11.26 -44.66 4.33
N LEU A 7 -12.22 -43.72 4.23
CA LEU A 7 -12.07 -42.35 4.75
C LEU A 7 -13.40 -41.60 4.56
N VAL A 8 -14.38 -42.00 5.34
CA VAL A 8 -15.55 -41.18 5.67
C VAL A 8 -15.32 -40.71 7.11
N GLN A 9 -15.74 -39.47 7.40
CA GLN A 9 -15.79 -38.79 8.70
C GLN A 9 -14.63 -37.87 9.09
N HIS A 10 -14.58 -36.67 8.51
CA HIS A 10 -14.17 -35.45 9.23
C HIS A 10 -14.89 -34.23 8.65
N THR A 11 -16.20 -34.14 8.88
CA THR A 11 -17.00 -32.93 8.65
C THR A 11 -17.98 -32.76 9.80
N ALA A 12 -17.53 -32.17 10.90
CA ALA A 12 -18.42 -31.55 11.88
C ALA A 12 -17.59 -30.64 12.79
N LEU A 13 -18.17 -29.49 13.15
CA LEU A 13 -17.73 -28.52 14.15
C LEU A 13 -16.73 -27.45 13.66
N ASP A 14 -17.25 -26.40 13.01
CA ASP A 14 -16.88 -25.02 13.40
C ASP A 14 -17.88 -23.96 12.86
N GLU A 15 -19.18 -24.23 13.01
CA GLU A 15 -20.25 -23.24 12.73
C GLU A 15 -20.75 -22.62 14.03
N THR A 16 -19.94 -21.79 14.70
CA THR A 16 -20.45 -20.75 15.65
C THR A 16 -19.37 -19.71 15.95
N ARG A 17 -18.93 -18.95 14.94
CA ARG A 17 -18.37 -17.61 15.20
C ARG A 17 -19.40 -16.58 14.80
N GLY A 18 -20.33 -16.37 15.73
CA GLY A 18 -21.37 -15.37 15.66
C GLY A 18 -20.81 -13.99 15.34
N ASP A 19 -21.41 -13.41 14.31
CA ASP A 19 -21.32 -12.02 13.92
C ASP A 19 -21.90 -11.13 15.03
N LEU A 20 -21.07 -10.68 15.95
CA LEU A 20 -21.34 -9.46 16.74
C LEU A 20 -20.76 -8.26 15.99
N VAL A 21 -21.37 -7.93 14.84
CA VAL A 21 -21.14 -6.65 14.18
C VAL A 21 -22.00 -5.61 14.91
N ALA A 22 -21.39 -4.99 15.91
CA ALA A 22 -21.91 -3.81 16.57
C ALA A 22 -22.21 -2.73 15.51
N SER A 23 -23.50 -2.41 15.35
CA SER A 23 -23.97 -1.23 14.63
C SER A 23 -23.56 0.02 15.38
N SER A 24 -22.31 0.46 15.20
CA SER A 24 -21.90 1.81 15.55
C SER A 24 -22.18 2.71 14.34
N GLN A 25 -23.39 3.27 14.32
CA GLN A 25 -23.72 4.42 13.49
C GLN A 25 -23.01 5.66 14.05
N CYS A 26 -21.69 5.72 13.92
CA CYS A 26 -20.96 6.97 14.05
C CYS A 26 -20.83 7.55 12.64
N ALA A 27 -21.80 8.37 12.23
CA ALA A 27 -21.67 9.21 11.05
C ALA A 27 -20.50 10.18 11.26
N PRO A 28 -19.39 10.09 10.49
CA PRO A 28 -18.39 11.13 10.55
C PRO A 28 -18.89 12.30 9.70
N LEU A 29 -19.33 13.38 10.35
CA LEU A 29 -19.44 14.71 9.76
C LEU A 29 -18.04 15.15 9.31
N ARG A 30 -17.59 14.64 8.16
CA ARG A 30 -16.37 15.10 7.51
C ARG A 30 -16.70 16.39 6.78
N ARG A 31 -16.49 17.51 7.47
CA ARG A 31 -16.27 18.79 6.79
C ARG A 31 -15.09 18.60 5.83
N PRO A 32 -15.23 18.91 4.54
CA PRO A 32 -14.09 18.86 3.62
C PRO A 32 -13.04 19.86 4.10
N LEU A 33 -11.85 19.37 4.41
CA LEU A 33 -10.70 20.23 4.69
C LEU A 33 -10.33 20.94 3.38
N PRO A 34 -10.03 22.26 3.41
CA PRO A 34 -9.59 23.00 2.24
C PRO A 34 -8.38 22.29 1.64
N THR A 35 -8.56 21.80 0.42
CA THR A 35 -7.51 21.10 -0.31
C THR A 35 -6.71 22.17 -1.03
N PHE A 36 -5.59 22.59 -0.44
CA PHE A 36 -4.63 23.42 -1.15
C PHE A 36 -4.01 22.57 -2.26
N VAL A 37 -4.40 22.86 -3.50
CA VAL A 37 -3.79 22.26 -4.68
C VAL A 37 -2.44 22.95 -4.86
N VAL A 38 -1.36 22.31 -4.39
CA VAL A 38 -0.01 22.73 -4.74
C VAL A 38 0.19 22.39 -6.21
N VAL A 39 0.02 23.39 -7.06
CA VAL A 39 0.34 23.31 -8.49
C VAL A 39 1.86 23.30 -8.61
N GLU A 40 2.46 22.11 -8.59
CA GLU A 40 3.86 21.92 -8.99
C GLU A 40 3.96 22.11 -10.51
N GLY A 41 4.20 23.35 -10.92
CA GLY A 41 4.61 23.66 -12.29
C GLY A 41 6.00 23.06 -12.60
N PRO A 42 6.37 22.91 -13.89
CA PRO A 42 7.69 22.45 -14.28
C PRO A 42 8.74 23.37 -13.65
N GLY A 43 9.49 22.81 -12.72
CA GLY A 43 10.44 23.52 -11.88
C GLY A 43 11.50 24.24 -12.70
N VAL A 44 11.25 25.51 -13.00
CA VAL A 44 12.32 26.49 -13.13
C VAL A 44 12.99 26.51 -11.77
N ARG A 45 14.13 25.81 -11.66
CA ARG A 45 15.05 25.96 -10.53
C ARG A 45 15.53 27.40 -10.58
N GLN A 46 14.76 28.31 -10.00
CA GLN A 46 15.30 29.58 -9.57
C GLN A 46 16.39 29.20 -8.59
N ARG A 47 17.63 29.30 -9.05
CA ARG A 47 18.78 29.42 -8.17
C ARG A 47 18.52 30.73 -7.43
N ILE A 48 17.78 30.66 -6.33
CA ILE A 48 17.75 31.73 -5.34
C ILE A 48 19.21 31.82 -4.92
N ARG A 49 19.94 32.73 -5.56
CA ARG A 49 21.23 33.20 -5.05
C ARG A 49 20.85 33.81 -3.73
N GLY A 50 21.04 33.05 -2.65
CA GLY A 50 20.99 33.60 -1.32
C GLY A 50 21.88 34.85 -1.28
N PRO A 51 21.55 35.84 -0.45
CA PRO A 51 22.37 37.03 -0.31
C PRO A 51 23.83 36.61 -0.09
N PRO A 52 24.80 37.29 -0.72
CA PRO A 52 26.21 36.96 -0.53
C PRO A 52 26.49 36.92 0.97
N SER A 53 27.01 35.78 1.43
CA SER A 53 27.45 35.64 2.81
C SER A 53 28.38 36.82 3.14
N PRO A 54 28.15 37.54 4.25
CA PRO A 54 29.04 38.63 4.63
C PRO A 54 30.46 38.09 4.75
N ALA A 55 31.33 38.59 3.89
CA ALA A 55 32.75 38.32 3.94
C ALA A 55 33.32 39.08 5.13
N GLY A 56 33.63 38.37 6.21
CA GLY A 56 34.32 38.95 7.36
C GLY A 56 33.58 38.76 8.67
N SER A 57 33.72 37.56 9.25
CA SER A 57 33.78 37.43 10.69
C SER A 57 34.85 36.39 11.02
N GLU A 58 36.10 36.84 11.04
CA GLU A 58 37.22 36.13 11.66
C GLU A 58 37.15 36.19 13.21
N GLU A 59 35.96 36.25 13.79
CA GLU A 59 35.81 36.29 15.24
C GLU A 59 35.72 34.87 15.80
N GLY A 60 36.81 34.46 16.42
CA GLY A 60 36.76 33.56 17.56
C GLY A 60 36.65 32.08 17.20
N ARG A 61 37.70 31.50 16.62
CA ARG A 61 38.00 30.09 16.83
C ARG A 61 38.22 29.87 18.33
N LYS A 62 37.15 29.57 19.07
CA LYS A 62 37.24 29.15 20.48
C LYS A 62 38.19 27.95 20.52
N PRO A 63 39.31 28.01 21.26
CA PRO A 63 40.25 26.92 21.33
C PRO A 63 39.57 25.72 21.98
N GLY A 64 39.48 24.64 21.22
CA GLY A 64 39.44 23.28 21.73
C GLY A 64 38.45 23.03 22.86
N VAL A 65 37.15 23.15 22.59
CA VAL A 65 36.24 22.21 23.25
C VAL A 65 36.68 20.85 22.72
N LYS A 66 37.43 20.09 23.54
CA LYS A 66 37.69 18.67 23.30
C LYS A 66 36.32 18.00 23.32
N GLY A 67 35.62 18.09 22.19
CA GLY A 67 34.27 17.61 22.04
C GLY A 67 34.28 16.15 22.45
N ASP A 68 33.54 15.86 23.51
CA ASP A 68 33.43 14.54 24.10
C ASP A 68 33.21 13.53 22.98
N ARG A 69 34.26 12.77 22.67
CA ARG A 69 34.30 11.79 21.58
C ARG A 69 33.21 10.71 21.77
N SER A 70 32.74 10.56 23.00
CA SER A 70 31.59 9.75 23.41
C SER A 70 30.27 10.21 22.80
N LEU A 71 30.03 11.51 22.60
CA LEU A 71 28.78 12.02 22.00
C LEU A 71 28.67 11.70 20.51
N LEU A 72 29.80 11.67 19.80
CA LEU A 72 29.84 11.27 18.38
C LEU A 72 29.49 9.79 18.20
N LEU A 73 29.94 8.92 19.09
CA LEU A 73 29.64 7.48 19.07
C LEU A 73 28.15 7.18 19.29
N LEU A 74 27.48 7.93 20.19
CA LEU A 74 26.02 7.78 20.39
C LEU A 74 25.22 8.18 19.15
N SER A 75 25.66 9.22 18.43
CA SER A 75 24.98 9.68 17.22
C SER A 75 25.04 8.64 16.09
N GLU A 76 26.21 8.01 15.88
CA GLU A 76 26.37 6.99 14.85
C GLU A 76 25.51 5.74 15.12
N GLN A 77 25.40 5.32 16.39
CA GLN A 77 24.64 4.13 16.76
C GLN A 77 23.13 4.26 16.45
N GLN A 78 22.57 5.47 16.58
CA GLN A 78 21.16 5.73 16.23
C GLN A 78 20.89 5.62 14.73
N THR A 79 21.85 6.00 13.88
CA THR A 79 21.65 5.97 12.43
C THR A 79 21.57 4.55 11.86
N LEU A 80 22.31 3.60 12.45
CA LEU A 80 22.37 2.21 12.01
C LEU A 80 21.03 1.49 12.21
N GLY A 81 20.39 1.69 13.37
CA GLY A 81 19.06 1.12 13.65
C GLY A 81 18.02 1.55 12.61
N THR A 82 18.01 2.83 12.23
CA THR A 82 17.05 3.32 11.23
C THR A 82 17.28 2.75 9.84
N ARG A 83 18.52 2.40 9.47
CA ARG A 83 18.86 1.87 8.14
C ARG A 83 18.34 0.44 7.98
N GLU A 84 18.50 -0.39 9.00
CA GLU A 84 17.99 -1.76 9.01
C GLU A 84 16.46 -1.81 9.00
N GLU A 85 15.82 -0.96 9.80
CA GLU A 85 14.37 -0.83 9.81
C GLU A 85 13.81 -0.37 8.46
N LYS A 86 14.46 0.63 7.83
CA LYS A 86 14.11 1.08 6.47
C LYS A 86 14.25 -0.08 5.46
N LYS A 87 15.32 -0.88 5.54
CA LYS A 87 15.54 -2.07 4.68
C LYS A 87 14.46 -3.14 4.92
N LYS A 88 14.12 -3.44 6.17
CA LYS A 88 13.06 -4.39 6.57
C LYS A 88 11.68 -3.93 6.08
N LYS A 89 11.35 -2.65 6.25
CA LYS A 89 10.10 -2.01 5.76
C LYS A 89 10.01 -2.07 4.23
N LYS A 90 11.10 -1.77 3.50
CA LYS A 90 11.19 -1.87 2.03
C LYS A 90 10.98 -3.32 1.56
N LYS A 91 11.59 -4.31 2.22
CA LYS A 91 11.41 -5.75 1.92
C LYS A 91 9.96 -6.19 2.14
N LYS A 92 9.31 -5.78 3.24
CA LYS A 92 7.88 -6.06 3.54
C LYS A 92 6.95 -5.46 2.47
N LYS A 93 7.19 -4.21 2.04
CA LYS A 93 6.43 -3.54 0.96
C LYS A 93 6.55 -4.29 -0.38
N LYS A 94 7.76 -4.75 -0.76
CA LYS A 94 8.00 -5.55 -1.98
C LYS A 94 7.25 -6.90 -1.94
N LYS A 95 7.25 -7.60 -0.81
CA LYS A 95 6.49 -8.87 -0.61
C LYS A 95 4.98 -8.68 -0.78
N LYS A 96 4.40 -7.61 -0.19
CA LYS A 96 2.96 -7.28 -0.32
C LYS A 96 2.56 -6.99 -1.79
N LYS A 97 3.37 -6.25 -2.55
CA LYS A 97 3.15 -5.97 -3.98
C LYS A 97 3.14 -7.24 -4.84
N LYS A 98 4.07 -8.19 -4.59
CA LYS A 98 4.13 -9.49 -5.30
C LYS A 98 2.88 -10.35 -5.04
N LYS A 99 2.37 -10.40 -3.79
CA LYS A 99 1.15 -11.14 -3.43
C LYS A 99 -0.10 -10.56 -4.12
N LYS A 100 -0.25 -9.23 -4.19
CA LYS A 100 -1.38 -8.56 -4.90
C LYS A 100 -1.37 -8.84 -6.41
N LYS A 101 -0.20 -8.81 -7.06
CA LYS A 101 -0.06 -9.16 -8.50
C LYS A 101 -0.44 -10.62 -8.77
N LYS A 102 0.01 -11.58 -7.94
CA LYS A 102 -0.37 -13.00 -8.07
C LYS A 102 -1.88 -13.22 -7.93
N LYS A 103 -2.54 -12.58 -6.97
CA LYS A 103 -4.01 -12.64 -6.80
C LYS A 103 -4.76 -12.08 -8.03
N LYS A 104 -4.33 -10.95 -8.60
CA LYS A 104 -4.93 -10.38 -9.82
C LYS A 104 -4.80 -11.32 -11.03
N LYS A 105 -3.64 -11.95 -11.23
CA LYS A 105 -3.44 -12.95 -12.30
C LYS A 105 -4.35 -14.17 -12.14
N LYS A 106 -4.49 -14.71 -10.91
CA LYS A 106 -5.42 -15.81 -10.63
C LYS A 106 -6.89 -15.43 -10.91
N LYS A 107 -7.32 -14.22 -10.52
CA LYS A 107 -8.68 -13.74 -10.82
C LYS A 107 -8.95 -13.58 -12.32
N LYS A 108 -7.96 -13.09 -13.09
CA LYS A 108 -8.08 -12.99 -14.56
C LYS A 108 -8.21 -14.36 -15.24
N LYS A 109 -7.49 -15.39 -14.76
CA LYS A 109 -7.60 -16.76 -15.29
C LYS A 109 -8.92 -17.47 -14.96
N LYS A 110 -9.59 -17.08 -13.86
CA LYS A 110 -10.88 -17.67 -13.45
C LYS A 110 -12.09 -17.07 -14.17
N ARG A 111 -11.95 -15.90 -14.78
CA ARG A 111 -13.02 -15.33 -15.59
C ARG A 111 -12.95 -16.01 -16.97
N PRO A 112 -14.05 -16.62 -17.46
CA PRO A 112 -14.08 -17.08 -18.85
C PRO A 112 -13.72 -15.90 -19.76
N SER A 113 -13.06 -16.18 -20.90
CA SER A 113 -12.90 -15.14 -21.91
C SER A 113 -14.28 -14.62 -22.31
N ARG A 114 -14.34 -13.37 -22.78
CA ARG A 114 -15.59 -12.77 -23.26
C ARG A 114 -16.25 -13.67 -24.30
N ASP A 115 -15.45 -14.27 -25.18
CA ASP A 115 -15.95 -15.17 -26.23
C ASP A 115 -16.59 -16.44 -25.68
N VAL A 116 -15.99 -17.04 -24.63
CA VAL A 116 -16.59 -18.20 -23.94
C VAL A 116 -17.89 -17.79 -23.26
N TYR A 117 -17.94 -16.59 -22.66
CA TYR A 117 -19.15 -16.07 -22.06
C TYR A 117 -20.27 -15.83 -23.08
N MET A 118 -19.97 -15.19 -24.23
CA MET A 118 -20.94 -14.96 -25.30
C MET A 118 -21.46 -16.27 -25.89
N LYS A 119 -20.59 -17.28 -26.09
CA LYS A 119 -21.03 -18.62 -26.52
C LYS A 119 -21.97 -19.29 -25.52
N MET A 120 -21.74 -19.11 -24.22
CA MET A 120 -22.65 -19.64 -23.19
C MET A 120 -24.01 -18.94 -23.19
N LEU A 121 -24.06 -17.61 -23.40
CA LEU A 121 -25.32 -16.87 -23.48
C LEU A 121 -26.15 -17.26 -24.71
N ALA A 122 -25.50 -17.37 -25.87
CA ALA A 122 -26.15 -17.80 -27.12
C ALA A 122 -26.81 -19.18 -26.98
N ARG A 123 -26.13 -20.14 -26.32
CA ARG A 123 -26.69 -21.47 -26.02
C ARG A 123 -27.92 -21.43 -25.11
N ARG A 124 -28.06 -20.38 -24.31
CA ARG A 124 -29.22 -20.17 -23.42
C ARG A 124 -30.34 -19.38 -24.09
N GLY A 125 -30.20 -19.01 -25.36
CA GLY A 125 -31.16 -18.14 -26.06
C GLY A 125 -31.19 -16.71 -25.54
N ILE A 126 -30.24 -16.33 -24.67
CA ILE A 126 -30.11 -14.95 -24.16
C ILE A 126 -29.32 -14.18 -25.21
N THR A 127 -30.03 -13.60 -26.16
CA THR A 127 -29.46 -12.60 -27.07
C THR A 127 -29.60 -11.23 -26.40
N GLU A 128 -28.54 -10.41 -26.40
CA GLU A 128 -28.53 -9.08 -25.75
C GLU A 128 -29.46 -8.05 -26.43
N SER A 129 -30.48 -8.48 -27.20
CA SER A 129 -31.49 -7.60 -27.75
C SER A 129 -32.52 -7.22 -26.67
N ALA A 130 -32.07 -6.70 -25.53
CA ALA A 130 -32.94 -5.84 -24.75
C ALA A 130 -32.96 -4.49 -25.49
N PRO A 131 -34.10 -4.04 -26.04
CA PRO A 131 -34.16 -2.74 -26.66
C PRO A 131 -33.74 -1.71 -25.62
N VAL A 132 -32.75 -0.88 -25.96
CA VAL A 132 -32.45 0.33 -25.21
C VAL A 132 -33.68 1.22 -25.41
N VAL A 133 -34.63 1.15 -24.48
CA VAL A 133 -35.72 2.11 -24.41
C VAL A 133 -35.07 3.43 -24.02
N ALA A 134 -34.75 4.24 -25.02
CA ALA A 134 -34.33 5.61 -24.81
C ALA A 134 -35.55 6.36 -24.23
N LEU A 135 -35.40 6.84 -22.99
CA LEU A 135 -36.34 7.76 -22.32
C LEU A 135 -35.90 9.20 -22.61
#